data_AF-A0AAD3MTC7-F1
#
_entry.id   AF-A0AAD3MTC7-F1
#
_cell.length_a   1.000
_cell.length_b   1.000
_cell.length_c   1.000
_cell.angle_alpha   90.00
_cell.angle_beta   90.00
_cell.angle_gamma   90.00
#
_symmetry.space_group_name_H-M   'P 1'
#
loop_
_entity.id
_entity.type
_entity.pdbx_description
1 polymer ?
#
loop_
_entity_poly.entity_id
_entity_poly.type
_entity_poly.pdbx_seq_one_letter_code
_entity_poly.pdbx_strand_id
1 'polypeptide(L)'
;MISEFTWPNHDLPSDKDAVKRLLQGCGFDHDVAYGKTKVFIRTPRTLFSLEEQRAEMVQRIVLFLQKVWRGTIARMRYRRMRAALIILQAYRRYKVKSYIREVNRRFKNVRSMKDYGRHVKWPTPPKVLRKFEEALRSIYNRWWAWTLIKGLSPEEALQVRAKVASLEALKGQRADLGLQRAWEGNYLKRDSPDTAASFTLVSSELQRKDKFMRVLFSCNVRKINRFHKAEDRAVLITDRHLYKMDPLKQYKPMKSIPLYNVTGVSVSWEGPAGCV
;
A
#
# COMPACT_ATOMS: atom_id res chain seq x y z
N MET A 1 2.44 -51.74 -48.60
CA MET A 1 2.17 -51.38 -47.18
C MET A 1 2.52 -52.50 -46.24
N ILE A 2 2.12 -53.75 -46.56
CA ILE A 2 2.35 -54.93 -45.72
C ILE A 2 3.80 -55.46 -45.71
N SER A 3 4.64 -55.05 -46.67
CA SER A 3 6.07 -55.37 -46.71
C SER A 3 6.90 -54.09 -46.69
N GLU A 4 7.91 -54.07 -45.82
CA GLU A 4 8.86 -52.96 -45.65
C GLU A 4 9.73 -52.74 -46.91
N PHE A 5 9.94 -53.78 -47.73
CA PHE A 5 10.81 -53.74 -48.90
C PHE A 5 10.14 -53.20 -50.17
N THR A 6 8.81 -53.11 -50.17
CA THR A 6 8.02 -52.75 -51.36
C THR A 6 7.16 -51.52 -51.15
N TRP A 7 7.26 -50.89 -49.97
CA TRP A 7 6.48 -49.72 -49.61
C TRP A 7 7.37 -48.67 -48.96
N PRO A 8 7.17 -47.36 -49.26
CA PRO A 8 6.16 -46.79 -50.16
C PRO A 8 6.48 -46.99 -51.65
N ASN A 9 7.75 -47.14 -52.00
CA ASN A 9 8.24 -47.50 -53.32
C ASN A 9 9.18 -48.70 -53.19
N HIS A 10 9.35 -49.49 -54.25
CA HIS A 10 10.36 -50.56 -54.28
C HIS A 10 11.58 -50.11 -55.09
N ASP A 11 12.76 -50.50 -54.61
CA ASP A 11 14.04 -50.27 -55.32
C ASP A 11 14.48 -51.52 -56.10
N LEU A 12 13.58 -52.48 -56.31
CA LEU A 12 13.87 -53.72 -57.00
C LEU A 12 13.96 -53.52 -58.53
N PRO A 13 14.78 -54.33 -59.24
CA PRO A 13 15.03 -54.17 -60.68
C PRO A 13 13.78 -54.25 -61.57
N SER A 14 12.73 -54.93 -61.09
CA SER A 14 11.45 -55.01 -61.79
C SER A 14 10.27 -55.08 -60.82
N ASP A 15 9.11 -54.59 -61.26
CA ASP A 15 7.84 -54.71 -60.53
C ASP A 15 7.48 -56.17 -60.25
N LYS A 16 7.86 -57.08 -61.17
CA LYS A 16 7.65 -58.53 -61.00
C LYS A 16 8.45 -59.06 -59.80
N ASP A 17 9.70 -58.62 -59.64
CA ASP A 17 10.54 -59.00 -58.50
C ASP A 17 10.00 -58.41 -57.19
N ALA A 18 9.46 -57.18 -57.23
CA ALA A 18 8.80 -56.57 -56.08
C ALA A 18 7.57 -57.34 -55.63
N VAL A 19 6.69 -57.72 -56.56
CA VAL A 19 5.51 -58.52 -56.25
C VAL A 19 5.91 -59.92 -55.73
N LYS A 20 6.96 -60.52 -56.30
CA LYS A 20 7.50 -61.80 -55.80
C LYS A 20 8.00 -61.68 -54.36
N ARG A 21 8.78 -60.65 -54.04
CA ARG A 21 9.26 -60.40 -52.67
C ARG A 21 8.14 -60.09 -51.69
N LEU A 22 7.09 -59.38 -52.12
CA LEU A 22 5.88 -59.13 -51.33
C LEU A 22 5.18 -60.45 -50.96
N LEU A 23 4.90 -61.30 -51.96
CA LEU A 23 4.16 -62.55 -51.78
C LEU A 23 4.97 -63.59 -50.98
N GLN A 24 6.29 -63.61 -51.15
CA GLN A 24 7.19 -64.39 -50.31
C GLN A 24 7.17 -63.91 -48.85
N GLY A 25 7.21 -62.59 -48.61
CA GLY A 25 7.13 -62.02 -47.26
C GLY A 25 5.79 -62.29 -46.56
N CYS A 26 4.70 -62.42 -47.33
CA CYS A 26 3.37 -62.77 -46.80
C CYS A 26 3.11 -64.29 -46.76
N GLY A 27 4.04 -65.13 -47.24
CA GLY A 27 3.91 -66.60 -47.21
C GLY A 27 3.01 -67.21 -48.30
N PHE A 28 2.68 -66.48 -49.36
CA PHE A 28 1.73 -66.91 -50.41
C PHE A 28 2.39 -67.32 -51.74
N ASP A 29 3.71 -67.52 -51.78
CA ASP A 29 4.46 -67.83 -53.02
C ASP A 29 3.99 -69.12 -53.73
N HIS A 30 3.46 -70.08 -52.97
CA HIS A 30 2.96 -71.36 -53.48
C HIS A 30 1.56 -71.26 -54.14
N ASP A 31 0.81 -70.18 -53.88
CA ASP A 31 -0.57 -70.00 -54.34
C ASP A 31 -0.69 -69.01 -55.51
N VAL A 32 0.45 -68.63 -56.10
CA VAL A 32 0.52 -67.61 -57.14
C VAL A 32 1.37 -68.07 -58.33
N ALA A 33 1.05 -67.57 -59.52
CA ALA A 33 1.85 -67.74 -60.73
C ALA A 33 2.12 -66.38 -61.38
N TYR A 34 3.36 -66.16 -61.83
CA TYR A 34 3.82 -64.86 -62.33
C TYR A 34 3.85 -64.84 -63.87
N GLY A 35 2.88 -64.18 -64.50
CA GLY A 35 2.84 -63.94 -65.94
C GLY A 35 3.86 -62.90 -66.42
N LYS A 36 3.72 -62.48 -67.68
CA LYS A 36 4.53 -61.38 -68.26
C LYS A 36 4.12 -60.01 -67.69
N THR A 37 2.82 -59.79 -67.50
CA THR A 37 2.26 -58.50 -67.05
C THR A 37 1.33 -58.60 -65.84
N LYS A 38 0.92 -59.80 -65.44
CA LYS A 38 -0.07 -60.03 -64.37
C LYS A 38 0.36 -61.17 -63.44
N VAL A 39 -0.06 -61.10 -62.18
CA VAL A 39 0.00 -62.22 -61.23
C VAL A 39 -1.35 -62.94 -61.22
N PHE A 40 -1.30 -64.27 -61.28
CA PHE A 40 -2.46 -65.14 -61.19
C PHE A 40 -2.49 -65.75 -59.79
N ILE A 41 -3.58 -65.53 -59.06
CA ILE A 41 -3.80 -66.06 -57.71
C ILE A 41 -4.72 -67.26 -57.83
N ARG A 42 -4.33 -68.41 -57.27
CA ARG A 42 -5.07 -69.67 -57.40
C ARG A 42 -6.28 -69.71 -56.46
N THR A 43 -6.16 -69.25 -55.21
CA THR A 43 -7.30 -69.24 -54.27
C THR A 43 -7.75 -67.82 -53.90
N PRO A 44 -9.06 -67.57 -53.74
CA PRO A 44 -9.55 -66.26 -53.32
C PRO A 44 -9.09 -65.90 -51.90
N ARG A 45 -8.79 -66.90 -51.05
CA ARG A 45 -8.30 -66.72 -49.68
C ARG A 45 -7.02 -65.88 -49.61
N THR A 46 -6.08 -66.12 -50.52
CA THR A 46 -4.82 -65.35 -50.60
C THR A 46 -5.08 -63.87 -50.81
N LEU A 47 -6.00 -63.51 -51.71
CA LEU A 47 -6.36 -62.11 -51.94
C LEU A 47 -7.00 -61.48 -50.70
N PHE A 48 -7.97 -62.17 -50.07
CA PHE A 48 -8.65 -61.65 -48.88
C PHE A 48 -7.69 -61.46 -47.70
N SER A 49 -6.79 -62.41 -47.46
CA SER A 49 -5.79 -62.28 -46.38
C SER A 49 -4.78 -61.15 -46.62
N LEU A 50 -4.37 -60.91 -47.87
CA LEU A 50 -3.51 -59.76 -48.21
C LEU A 50 -4.23 -58.42 -47.97
N GLU A 51 -5.52 -58.33 -48.30
CA GLU A 51 -6.33 -57.13 -48.03
C GLU A 51 -6.56 -56.92 -46.52
N GLU A 52 -6.76 -58.00 -45.75
CA GLU A 52 -6.89 -57.92 -44.29
C GLU A 52 -5.59 -57.40 -43.64
N GLN A 53 -4.44 -57.97 -44.01
CA GLN A 53 -3.12 -57.49 -43.55
C GLN A 53 -2.88 -56.02 -43.95
N ARG A 54 -3.33 -55.62 -45.15
CA ARG A 54 -3.26 -54.23 -45.60
C ARG A 54 -4.12 -53.33 -44.74
N ALA A 55 -5.36 -53.73 -44.43
CA ALA A 55 -6.28 -52.97 -43.59
C ALA A 55 -5.72 -52.78 -42.17
N GLU A 56 -5.16 -53.83 -41.56
CA GLU A 56 -4.48 -53.74 -40.26
C GLU A 56 -3.28 -52.79 -40.29
N MET A 57 -2.45 -52.87 -41.34
CA MET A 57 -1.29 -51.99 -41.47
C MET A 57 -1.70 -50.52 -41.65
N VAL A 58 -2.76 -50.24 -42.42
CA VAL A 58 -3.31 -48.89 -42.55
C VAL A 58 -3.73 -48.36 -41.19
N GLN A 59 -4.41 -49.17 -40.36
CA GLN A 59 -4.77 -48.76 -39.00
C GLN A 59 -3.53 -48.43 -38.15
N ARG A 60 -2.47 -49.25 -38.20
CA ARG A 60 -1.20 -48.99 -37.49
C ARG A 60 -0.53 -47.70 -37.95
N ILE A 61 -0.47 -47.46 -39.25
CA ILE A 61 0.09 -46.22 -39.82
C ILE A 61 -0.71 -45.01 -39.36
N VAL A 62 -2.05 -45.08 -39.42
CA VAL A 62 -2.93 -44.00 -38.96
C VAL A 62 -2.69 -43.70 -37.48
N LEU A 63 -2.61 -44.73 -36.62
CA LEU A 63 -2.31 -44.57 -35.20
C LEU A 63 -0.92 -43.96 -34.96
N PHE A 64 0.09 -44.37 -35.73
CA PHE A 64 1.43 -43.80 -35.65
C PHE A 64 1.44 -42.31 -36.02
N LEU A 65 0.81 -41.94 -37.14
CA LEU A 65 0.70 -40.55 -37.57
C LEU A 65 -0.05 -39.71 -36.54
N GLN A 66 -1.17 -40.21 -36.02
CA GLN A 66 -1.93 -39.56 -34.94
C GLN A 66 -1.08 -39.39 -33.68
N LYS A 67 -0.32 -40.41 -33.26
CA LYS A 67 0.60 -40.35 -32.11
C LYS A 67 1.67 -39.27 -32.30
N VAL A 68 2.33 -39.26 -33.46
CA VAL A 68 3.36 -38.27 -33.79
C VAL A 68 2.79 -36.87 -33.79
N TRP A 69 1.63 -36.67 -34.43
CA TRP A 69 0.96 -35.37 -34.50
C TRP A 69 0.51 -34.86 -33.13
N ARG A 70 -0.16 -35.70 -32.32
CA ARG A 70 -0.54 -35.37 -30.94
C ARG A 70 0.68 -34.98 -30.10
N GLY A 71 1.78 -35.72 -30.22
CA GLY A 71 3.04 -35.41 -29.55
C GLY A 71 3.64 -34.07 -30.00
N THR A 72 3.58 -33.75 -31.29
CA THR A 72 4.07 -32.47 -31.83
C THR A 72 3.25 -31.29 -31.32
N ILE A 73 1.92 -31.40 -31.31
CA ILE A 73 1.04 -30.39 -30.71
C ILE A 73 1.36 -30.20 -29.23
N ALA A 74 1.51 -31.29 -28.46
CA ALA A 74 1.82 -31.22 -27.04
C ALA A 74 3.15 -30.49 -26.77
N ARG A 75 4.21 -30.83 -27.52
CA ARG A 75 5.52 -30.16 -27.41
C ARG A 75 5.43 -28.67 -27.77
N MET A 76 4.67 -28.32 -28.81
CA MET A 76 4.48 -26.92 -29.20
C MET A 76 3.76 -26.13 -28.10
N ARG A 77 2.68 -26.68 -27.53
CA ARG A 77 1.95 -26.07 -26.40
C ARG A 77 2.86 -25.89 -25.18
N TYR A 78 3.66 -26.90 -24.85
CA TYR A 78 4.60 -26.83 -23.72
C TYR A 78 5.66 -25.75 -23.91
N ARG A 79 6.27 -25.65 -25.09
CA ARG A 79 7.24 -24.58 -25.41
C ARG A 79 6.62 -23.19 -25.27
N ARG A 80 5.39 -23.00 -25.77
CA ARG A 80 4.64 -21.73 -25.62
C ARG A 80 4.37 -21.41 -24.15
N MET A 81 3.93 -22.39 -23.37
CA MET A 81 3.69 -22.21 -21.94
C MET A 81 4.97 -21.84 -21.18
N ARG A 82 6.10 -22.52 -21.45
CA ARG A 82 7.39 -22.17 -20.84
C ARG A 82 7.84 -20.76 -21.20
N ALA A 83 7.72 -20.38 -22.48
CA ALA A 83 8.05 -19.02 -22.92
C ALA A 83 7.18 -17.97 -22.20
N ALA A 84 5.87 -18.21 -22.10
CA ALA A 84 4.95 -17.34 -21.40
C ALA A 84 5.31 -17.17 -19.91
N LEU A 85 5.70 -18.24 -19.22
CA LEU A 85 6.13 -18.18 -17.83
C LEU A 85 7.42 -17.37 -17.65
N ILE A 86 8.39 -17.53 -18.55
CA ILE A 86 9.65 -16.76 -18.53
C ILE A 86 9.36 -15.27 -18.75
N ILE A 87 8.55 -14.93 -19.74
CA ILE A 87 8.14 -13.54 -20.03
C ILE A 87 7.42 -12.94 -18.83
N LEU A 88 6.48 -13.67 -18.23
CA LEU A 88 5.74 -13.21 -17.05
C LEU A 88 6.68 -12.95 -15.86
N GLN A 89 7.66 -13.81 -15.63
CA GLN A 89 8.65 -13.64 -14.57
C GLN A 89 9.52 -12.39 -14.80
N ALA A 90 10.00 -12.20 -16.04
CA ALA A 90 10.77 -11.01 -16.42
C ALA A 90 9.94 -9.73 -16.24
N TYR A 91 8.68 -9.73 -16.69
CA TYR A 91 7.76 -8.61 -16.55
C TYR A 91 7.49 -8.27 -15.07
N ARG A 92 7.25 -9.27 -14.21
CA ARG A 92 7.07 -9.05 -12.77
C ARG A 92 8.28 -8.36 -12.15
N ARG A 93 9.50 -8.83 -12.45
CA ARG A 93 10.75 -8.21 -11.97
C ARG A 93 10.90 -6.77 -12.46
N TYR A 94 10.61 -6.54 -13.75
CA TYR A 94 10.65 -5.21 -14.35
C TYR A 94 9.66 -4.25 -13.65
N LYS A 95 8.40 -4.66 -13.45
CA LYS A 95 7.39 -3.81 -12.82
C LYS A 95 7.76 -3.40 -11.40
N VAL A 96 8.37 -4.31 -10.62
CA VAL A 96 8.87 -3.98 -9.27
C VAL A 96 10.01 -2.96 -9.35
N LYS A 97 11.02 -3.19 -10.19
CA LYS A 97 12.16 -2.27 -10.36
C LYS A 97 11.71 -0.90 -10.87
N SER A 98 10.81 -0.87 -11.85
CA SER A 98 10.24 0.35 -12.43
C SER A 98 9.50 1.17 -11.37
N TYR A 99 8.68 0.52 -10.54
CA TYR A 99 7.98 1.18 -9.44
C TYR A 99 8.95 1.81 -8.43
N ILE A 100 9.96 1.06 -7.97
CA ILE A 100 10.95 1.57 -7.01
C ILE A 100 11.75 2.73 -7.60
N ARG A 101 12.16 2.63 -8.88
CA ARG A 101 12.85 3.73 -9.57
C ARG A 101 11.97 4.98 -9.65
N GLU A 102 10.68 4.81 -9.92
CA GLU A 102 9.74 5.93 -9.97
C GLU A 102 9.52 6.58 -8.60
N VAL A 103 9.40 5.78 -7.53
CA VAL A 103 9.37 6.30 -6.15
C VAL A 103 10.65 7.08 -5.87
N ASN A 104 11.82 6.50 -6.15
CA ASN A 104 13.09 7.18 -5.92
C ASN A 104 13.20 8.49 -6.72
N ARG A 105 12.77 8.49 -7.99
CA ARG A 105 12.76 9.68 -8.86
C ARG A 105 11.90 10.80 -8.27
N ARG A 106 10.69 10.50 -7.81
CA ARG A 106 9.76 11.49 -7.23
C ARG A 106 10.24 12.00 -5.88
N PHE A 107 10.84 11.13 -5.07
CA PHE A 107 11.24 11.46 -3.70
C PHE A 107 12.71 11.91 -3.55
N LYS A 108 13.50 11.93 -4.64
CA LYS A 108 14.94 12.23 -4.63
C LYS A 108 15.29 13.54 -3.91
N ASN A 109 14.53 14.61 -4.19
CA ASN A 109 14.84 15.96 -3.71
C ASN A 109 13.91 16.43 -2.58
N VAL A 110 13.14 15.50 -2.00
CA VAL A 110 12.08 15.84 -1.04
C VAL A 110 12.63 16.53 0.22
N ARG A 111 13.87 16.20 0.63
CA ARG A 111 14.53 16.85 1.76
C ARG A 111 14.78 18.35 1.54
N SER A 112 14.96 18.77 0.29
CA SER A 112 15.28 20.15 -0.08
C SER A 112 14.04 20.98 -0.41
N MET A 113 12.87 20.35 -0.50
CA MET A 113 11.61 21.04 -0.77
C MET A 113 11.10 21.75 0.49
N LYS A 114 10.43 22.90 0.32
CA LYS A 114 9.88 23.71 1.42
C LYS A 114 8.87 22.95 2.29
N ASP A 115 8.08 22.06 1.69
CA ASP A 115 7.02 21.29 2.36
C ASP A 115 7.46 19.85 2.72
N TYR A 116 8.76 19.56 2.57
CA TYR A 116 9.33 18.22 2.68
C TYR A 116 8.55 17.17 1.88
N GLY A 117 8.02 17.55 0.70
CA GLY A 117 7.37 16.63 -0.23
C GLY A 117 5.93 16.25 0.12
N ARG A 118 5.26 16.99 1.02
CA ARG A 118 3.85 16.75 1.39
C ARG A 118 2.93 16.61 0.17
N HIS A 119 3.15 17.39 -0.88
CA HIS A 119 2.32 17.37 -2.08
C HIS A 119 2.85 16.45 -3.19
N VAL A 120 3.93 15.70 -2.94
CA VAL A 120 4.47 14.76 -3.93
C VAL A 120 3.51 13.58 -4.07
N LYS A 121 2.98 13.43 -5.29
CA LYS A 121 2.07 12.32 -5.62
C LYS A 121 2.83 11.00 -5.64
N TRP A 122 2.40 10.05 -4.81
CA TRP A 122 2.89 8.68 -4.84
C TRP A 122 2.54 7.99 -6.16
N PRO A 123 3.45 7.20 -6.77
CA PRO A 123 3.13 6.42 -7.96
C PRO A 123 2.16 5.28 -7.62
N THR A 124 1.32 4.89 -8.57
CA THR A 124 0.37 3.79 -8.36
C THR A 124 1.12 2.45 -8.29
N PRO A 125 1.02 1.69 -7.19
CA PRO A 125 1.71 0.41 -7.08
C PRO A 125 1.04 -0.67 -7.94
N PRO A 126 1.82 -1.64 -8.46
CA PRO A 126 1.28 -2.94 -8.84
C PRO A 126 0.55 -3.58 -7.66
N LYS A 127 -0.53 -4.36 -7.90
CA LYS A 127 -1.34 -4.99 -6.84
C LYS A 127 -0.49 -5.76 -5.80
N VAL A 128 0.55 -6.45 -6.26
CA VAL A 128 1.46 -7.24 -5.43
C VAL A 128 2.27 -6.38 -4.45
N LEU A 129 2.47 -5.09 -4.74
CA LEU A 129 3.29 -4.18 -3.95
C LEU A 129 2.50 -3.27 -3.01
N ARG A 130 1.17 -3.40 -2.89
CA ARG A 130 0.37 -2.51 -2.01
C ARG A 130 0.85 -2.50 -0.56
N LYS A 131 1.04 -3.68 0.04
CA LYS A 131 1.57 -3.81 1.41
C LYS A 131 2.95 -3.16 1.57
N PHE A 132 3.79 -3.26 0.55
CA PHE A 132 5.10 -2.63 0.53
C PHE A 132 5.01 -1.10 0.41
N GLU A 133 4.10 -0.58 -0.43
CA GLU A 133 3.81 0.86 -0.49
C GLU A 133 3.32 1.40 0.85
N GLU A 134 2.38 0.70 1.51
CA GLU A 134 1.87 1.09 2.83
C GLU A 134 3.00 1.23 3.87
N ALA A 135 3.93 0.28 3.89
CA ALA A 135 5.12 0.34 4.73
C ALA A 135 6.02 1.54 4.37
N LEU A 136 6.29 1.77 3.09
CA LEU A 136 7.08 2.92 2.64
C LEU A 136 6.43 4.26 3.02
N ARG A 137 5.12 4.38 2.86
CA ARG A 137 4.34 5.56 3.27
C ARG A 137 4.42 5.79 4.77
N SER A 138 4.33 4.72 5.56
CA SER A 138 4.49 4.79 7.02
C SER A 138 5.88 5.33 7.40
N ILE A 139 6.94 4.80 6.79
CA ILE A 139 8.32 5.26 7.00
C ILE A 139 8.46 6.74 6.61
N TYR A 140 7.95 7.11 5.44
CA TYR A 140 7.97 8.49 4.96
C TYR A 140 7.23 9.44 5.90
N ASN A 141 6.01 9.09 6.32
CA ASN A 141 5.20 9.91 7.21
C ASN A 141 5.87 10.12 8.57
N ARG A 142 6.53 9.08 9.12
CA ARG A 142 7.31 9.20 10.36
C ARG A 142 8.51 10.12 10.17
N TRP A 143 9.27 9.95 9.10
CA TRP A 143 10.40 10.82 8.78
C TRP A 143 9.95 12.27 8.57
N TRP A 144 8.84 12.48 7.85
CA TRP A 144 8.27 13.79 7.59
C TRP A 144 7.82 14.47 8.88
N ALA A 145 7.06 13.77 9.72
CA ALA A 145 6.63 14.27 11.03
C ALA A 145 7.81 14.62 11.92
N TRP A 146 8.81 13.72 12.02
CA TRP A 146 10.04 13.99 12.77
C TRP A 146 10.79 15.20 12.21
N THR A 147 10.88 15.33 10.89
CA THR A 147 11.57 16.45 10.22
C THR A 147 10.92 17.79 10.54
N LEU A 148 9.60 17.82 10.71
CA LEU A 148 8.88 19.03 11.12
C LEU A 148 9.11 19.38 12.59
N ILE A 149 9.11 18.40 13.49
CA ILE A 149 9.16 18.66 14.94
C ILE A 149 10.58 18.73 15.50
N LYS A 150 11.60 18.17 14.82
CA LYS A 150 12.97 18.11 15.33
C LYS A 150 13.62 19.47 15.55
N GLY A 151 13.15 20.51 14.86
CA GLY A 151 13.68 21.86 14.94
C GLY A 151 13.00 22.71 16.01
N LEU A 152 11.94 22.20 16.65
CA LEU A 152 11.18 22.95 17.65
C LEU A 152 11.96 23.03 18.96
N SER A 153 12.01 24.22 19.55
CA SER A 153 12.45 24.39 20.93
C SER A 153 11.48 23.69 21.90
N PRO A 154 11.91 23.39 23.14
CA PRO A 154 11.03 22.81 24.15
C PRO A 154 9.75 23.65 24.39
N GLU A 155 9.87 24.98 24.37
CA GLU A 155 8.75 25.90 24.56
C GLU A 155 7.76 25.85 23.38
N GLU A 156 8.27 25.89 22.15
CA GLU A 156 7.46 25.75 20.94
C GLU A 156 6.77 24.38 20.88
N ALA A 157 7.44 23.32 21.34
CA ALA A 157 6.85 21.99 21.40
C ALA A 157 5.66 21.94 22.38
N LEU A 158 5.75 22.60 23.54
CA LEU A 158 4.60 22.74 24.46
C LEU A 158 3.44 23.50 23.78
N GLN A 159 3.75 24.60 23.10
CA GLN A 159 2.75 25.38 22.37
C GLN A 159 2.07 24.56 21.27
N VAL A 160 2.83 23.82 20.46
CA VAL A 160 2.29 22.95 19.40
C VAL A 160 1.39 21.88 20.00
N ARG A 161 1.79 21.24 21.12
CA ARG A 161 0.95 20.27 21.82
C ARG A 161 -0.37 20.88 22.30
N ALA A 162 -0.33 22.08 22.88
CA ALA A 162 -1.54 22.78 23.32
C ALA A 162 -2.47 23.13 22.14
N LYS A 163 -1.91 23.56 21.01
CA LYS A 163 -2.65 23.82 19.77
C LYS A 163 -3.27 22.53 19.20
N VAL A 164 -2.54 21.42 19.21
CA VAL A 164 -3.06 20.11 18.76
C VAL A 164 -4.21 19.64 19.65
N ALA A 165 -4.07 19.71 20.97
CA ALA A 165 -5.13 19.34 21.91
C ALA A 165 -6.38 20.22 21.74
N SER A 166 -6.20 21.52 21.50
CA SER A 166 -7.33 22.42 21.23
C SER A 166 -8.00 22.15 19.89
N LEU A 167 -7.21 21.80 18.86
CA LEU A 167 -7.76 21.38 17.57
C LEU A 167 -8.55 20.07 17.74
N GLU A 168 -8.05 19.10 18.51
CA GLU A 168 -8.77 17.85 18.78
C GLU A 168 -10.10 18.09 19.50
N ALA A 169 -10.12 18.99 20.50
CA ALA A 169 -11.31 19.28 21.29
C ALA A 169 -12.35 20.16 20.55
N LEU A 170 -11.90 21.12 19.72
CA LEU A 170 -12.76 22.20 19.21
C LEU A 170 -12.84 22.28 17.68
N LYS A 171 -12.16 21.41 16.93
CA LYS A 171 -12.20 21.46 15.46
C LYS A 171 -13.63 21.24 14.95
N GLY A 172 -14.09 22.18 14.14
CA GLY A 172 -15.45 22.18 13.60
C GLY A 172 -16.52 22.61 14.61
N GLN A 173 -16.13 22.89 15.87
CA GLN A 173 -16.99 23.41 16.95
C GLN A 173 -16.81 24.92 17.18
N ARG A 174 -15.82 25.53 16.52
CA ARG A 174 -15.54 26.97 16.63
C ARG A 174 -14.90 27.46 15.34
N ALA A 175 -15.31 28.65 14.89
CA ALA A 175 -14.81 29.24 13.64
C ALA A 175 -13.33 29.65 13.73
N ASP A 176 -12.92 30.26 14.85
CA ASP A 176 -11.54 30.67 15.09
C ASP A 176 -11.02 30.11 16.42
N LEU A 177 -9.88 29.41 16.34
CA LEU A 177 -9.14 28.85 17.48
C LEU A 177 -7.93 29.71 17.86
N GLY A 178 -7.63 30.77 17.11
CA GLY A 178 -6.46 31.62 17.35
C GLY A 178 -5.14 30.84 17.16
N LEU A 179 -5.05 30.00 16.13
CA LEU A 179 -3.84 29.20 15.87
C LEU A 179 -2.66 30.05 15.39
N GLN A 180 -2.92 31.24 14.81
CA GLN A 180 -1.88 32.14 14.30
C GLN A 180 -1.12 32.89 15.40
N ARG A 181 -1.71 33.03 16.60
CA ARG A 181 -1.06 33.74 17.72
C ARG A 181 -0.11 32.85 18.53
N ALA A 182 0.78 33.50 19.28
CA ALA A 182 1.62 32.85 20.29
C ALA A 182 0.78 32.40 21.50
N TRP A 183 1.04 31.18 21.98
CA TRP A 183 0.38 30.60 23.16
C TRP A 183 1.43 30.43 24.25
N GLU A 184 1.57 31.46 25.07
CA GLU A 184 2.66 31.57 26.07
C GLU A 184 2.21 31.16 27.47
N GLY A 185 0.91 31.08 27.71
CA GLY A 185 0.33 30.75 29.01
C GLY A 185 0.32 31.94 29.96
N ASN A 186 1.45 32.59 30.24
CA ASN A 186 1.56 33.64 31.27
C ASN A 186 1.43 35.06 30.68
N TYR A 187 0.21 35.45 30.30
CA TYR A 187 -0.05 36.73 29.67
C TYR A 187 0.01 37.92 30.64
N LEU A 188 -0.23 37.73 31.95
CA LEU A 188 -0.14 38.82 32.93
C LEU A 188 1.27 39.40 33.04
N LYS A 189 2.29 38.55 32.92
CA LYS A 189 3.70 38.98 32.96
C LYS A 189 4.10 39.78 31.71
N ARG A 190 3.50 39.47 30.55
CA ARG A 190 3.83 40.11 29.27
C ARG A 190 3.02 41.38 29.02
N ASP A 191 1.70 41.28 29.18
CA ASP A 191 0.75 42.31 28.72
C ASP A 191 0.59 43.45 29.74
N SER A 192 1.15 43.33 30.95
CA SER A 192 1.00 44.35 32.02
C SER A 192 2.31 44.57 32.78
N PRO A 193 3.34 45.16 32.15
CA PRO A 193 4.69 45.30 32.72
C PRO A 193 4.70 46.05 34.06
N ASP A 194 3.88 47.09 34.22
CA ASP A 194 3.79 47.90 35.44
C ASP A 194 3.32 47.10 36.66
N THR A 195 2.53 46.05 36.43
CA THR A 195 1.96 45.20 37.50
C THR A 195 2.59 43.81 37.56
N ALA A 196 3.50 43.50 36.65
CA ALA A 196 4.15 42.19 36.53
C ALA A 196 5.01 41.86 37.76
N ALA A 197 5.67 42.85 38.36
CA ALA A 197 6.46 42.67 39.58
C ALA A 197 5.57 42.25 40.76
N SER A 198 4.44 42.95 40.96
CA SER A 198 3.45 42.62 41.98
C SER A 198 2.83 41.24 41.77
N PHE A 199 2.47 40.91 40.52
CA PHE A 199 1.98 39.57 40.18
C PHE A 199 3.00 38.47 40.49
N THR A 200 4.28 38.70 40.16
CA THR A 200 5.34 37.72 40.41
C THR A 200 5.52 37.47 41.91
N LEU A 201 5.48 38.52 42.73
CA LEU A 201 5.53 38.42 44.19
C LEU A 201 4.37 37.58 44.73
N VAL A 202 3.13 37.94 44.38
CA VAL A 202 1.92 37.23 44.82
C VAL A 202 1.91 35.78 44.33
N SER A 203 2.36 35.53 43.10
CA SER A 203 2.48 34.17 42.54
C SER A 203 3.48 33.34 43.33
N SER A 204 4.62 33.89 43.75
CA SER A 204 5.60 33.19 44.57
C SER A 204 5.09 32.90 45.99
N GLU A 205 4.34 33.81 46.60
CA GLU A 205 3.69 33.58 47.90
C GLU A 205 2.65 32.45 47.81
N LEU A 206 1.81 32.48 46.79
CA LEU A 206 0.84 31.40 46.52
C LEU A 206 1.54 30.08 46.22
N GLN A 207 2.69 30.10 45.54
CA GLN A 207 3.47 28.90 45.27
C GLN A 207 3.97 28.25 46.57
N ARG A 208 4.45 29.05 47.53
CA ARG A 208 4.87 28.55 48.85
C ARG A 208 3.68 28.00 49.65
N LYS A 209 2.54 28.69 49.59
CA LYS A 209 1.32 28.33 50.33
C LYS A 209 0.66 27.06 49.82
N ASP A 210 0.34 27.02 48.52
CA ASP A 210 -0.46 25.96 47.90
C ASP A 210 0.40 24.88 47.21
N LYS A 211 1.74 25.06 47.27
CA LYS A 211 2.76 24.10 46.82
C LYS A 211 2.58 23.61 45.38
N PHE A 212 2.15 24.50 44.50
CA PHE A 212 2.03 24.19 43.07
C PHE A 212 3.41 24.26 42.40
N MET A 213 3.64 23.45 41.36
CA MET A 213 4.94 23.34 40.70
C MET A 213 5.15 24.45 39.68
N ARG A 214 4.10 24.82 38.94
CA ARG A 214 4.21 25.81 37.85
C ARG A 214 2.89 26.53 37.59
N VAL A 215 3.02 27.75 37.06
CA VAL A 215 1.90 28.49 36.45
C VAL A 215 1.68 27.94 35.04
N LEU A 216 0.46 27.50 34.75
CA LEU A 216 0.04 27.00 33.44
C LEU A 216 -0.52 28.11 32.56
N PHE A 217 -1.30 29.02 33.15
CA PHE A 217 -1.95 30.10 32.42
C PHE A 217 -2.23 31.30 33.34
N SER A 218 -2.08 32.52 32.84
CA SER A 218 -2.52 33.74 33.50
C SER A 218 -2.98 34.76 32.47
N CYS A 219 -4.09 35.46 32.72
CA CYS A 219 -4.49 36.60 31.90
C CYS A 219 -5.47 37.51 32.62
N ASN A 220 -5.65 38.72 32.09
CA ASN A 220 -6.74 39.62 32.47
C ASN A 220 -8.02 39.18 31.74
N VAL A 221 -9.12 39.13 32.48
CA VAL A 221 -10.44 38.72 31.99
C VAL A 221 -11.52 39.68 32.47
N ARG A 222 -12.61 39.75 31.72
CA ARG A 222 -13.83 40.43 32.16
C ARG A 222 -14.79 39.40 32.74
N LYS A 223 -14.96 39.42 34.07
CA LYS A 223 -15.87 38.51 34.76
C LYS A 223 -17.28 39.09 34.77
N ILE A 224 -18.25 38.31 34.30
CA ILE A 224 -19.68 38.63 34.45
C ILE A 224 -20.18 37.99 35.76
N ASN A 225 -20.80 38.78 36.62
CA ASN A 225 -21.38 38.26 37.87
C ASN A 225 -22.81 37.69 37.64
N ARG A 226 -23.40 37.12 38.69
CA ARG A 226 -24.77 36.56 38.63
C ARG A 226 -25.86 37.60 38.33
N PHE A 227 -25.52 38.89 38.44
CA PHE A 227 -26.38 40.04 38.17
C PHE A 227 -25.99 40.73 36.85
N HIS A 228 -25.29 40.03 35.95
CA HIS A 228 -24.84 40.53 34.64
C HIS A 228 -23.92 41.76 34.65
N LYS A 229 -23.35 42.11 35.81
CA LYS A 229 -22.35 43.19 35.91
C LYS A 229 -20.98 42.66 35.52
N ALA A 230 -20.33 43.37 34.60
CA ALA A 230 -18.96 43.13 34.19
C ALA A 230 -17.97 43.76 35.15
N GLU A 231 -16.96 42.98 35.57
CA GLU A 231 -15.87 43.43 36.42
C GLU A 231 -14.54 42.91 35.88
N ASP A 232 -13.52 43.77 35.85
CA ASP A 232 -12.18 43.35 35.44
C ASP A 232 -11.53 42.52 36.55
N ARG A 233 -11.09 41.32 36.19
CA ARG A 233 -10.46 40.33 37.07
C ARG A 233 -9.26 39.73 36.37
N ALA A 234 -8.44 39.01 37.11
CA ALA A 234 -7.40 38.18 36.53
C ALA A 234 -7.64 36.72 36.90
N VAL A 235 -7.26 35.82 35.98
CA VAL A 235 -7.27 34.38 36.20
C VAL A 235 -5.83 33.91 36.28
N LEU A 236 -5.52 33.09 37.28
CA LEU A 236 -4.27 32.34 37.37
C LEU A 236 -4.61 30.86 37.48
N ILE A 237 -4.07 30.05 36.58
CA ILE A 237 -4.21 28.59 36.55
C ILE A 237 -2.84 28.00 36.82
N THR A 238 -2.75 27.17 37.86
CA THR A 238 -1.55 26.40 38.19
C THR A 238 -1.82 24.92 37.96
N ASP A 239 -0.85 24.04 38.19
CA ASP A 239 -1.05 22.59 38.15
C ASP A 239 -1.97 22.06 39.27
N ARG A 240 -2.39 22.91 40.22
CA ARG A 240 -3.24 22.50 41.36
C ARG A 240 -4.50 23.32 41.56
N HIS A 241 -4.48 24.61 41.22
CA HIS A 241 -5.55 25.53 41.57
C HIS A 241 -5.85 26.52 40.44
N LEU A 242 -7.11 26.95 40.41
CA LEU A 242 -7.63 28.06 39.63
C LEU A 242 -7.90 29.23 40.60
N TYR A 243 -7.20 30.34 40.41
CA TYR A 243 -7.38 31.55 41.22
C TYR A 243 -8.08 32.64 40.41
N LYS A 244 -8.99 33.33 41.09
CA LYS A 244 -9.56 34.61 40.66
C LYS A 244 -8.88 35.72 41.45
N MET A 245 -8.28 36.67 40.77
CA MET A 245 -7.49 37.77 41.33
C MET A 245 -8.10 39.14 40.98
N ASP A 246 -7.73 40.16 41.76
CA ASP A 246 -8.15 41.54 41.56
C ASP A 246 -6.97 42.39 41.02
N PRO A 247 -6.97 42.77 39.71
CA PRO A 247 -5.89 43.56 39.12
C PRO A 247 -5.68 44.91 39.80
N LEU A 248 -6.74 45.56 40.27
CA LEU A 248 -6.66 46.87 40.94
C LEU A 248 -6.00 46.79 42.32
N LYS A 249 -6.03 45.61 42.94
CA LYS A 249 -5.41 45.34 44.24
C LYS A 249 -4.15 44.50 44.07
N GLN A 250 -3.31 44.84 43.09
CA GLN A 250 -2.02 44.20 42.84
C GLN A 250 -2.14 42.67 42.71
N TYR A 251 -3.18 42.18 42.04
CA TYR A 251 -3.50 40.76 41.86
C TYR A 251 -3.76 39.96 43.13
N LYS A 252 -4.24 40.61 44.21
CA LYS A 252 -4.64 39.90 45.44
C LYS A 252 -5.64 38.77 45.11
N PRO A 253 -5.39 37.52 45.56
CA PRO A 253 -6.27 36.39 45.32
C PRO A 253 -7.59 36.57 46.07
N MET A 254 -8.70 36.49 45.33
CA MET A 254 -10.06 36.64 45.86
C MET A 254 -10.74 35.28 46.10
N LYS A 255 -10.51 34.32 45.21
CA LYS A 255 -11.08 32.96 45.31
C LYS A 255 -10.06 31.98 44.75
N SER A 256 -9.87 30.86 45.44
CA SER A 256 -9.10 29.71 44.96
C SER A 256 -10.04 28.51 44.81
N ILE A 257 -9.91 27.77 43.71
CA ILE A 257 -10.66 26.55 43.42
C ILE A 257 -9.61 25.48 43.08
N PRO A 258 -9.49 24.40 43.86
CA PRO A 258 -8.64 23.28 43.47
C PRO A 258 -9.07 22.70 42.12
N LEU A 259 -8.12 22.39 41.23
CA LEU A 259 -8.42 21.95 39.87
C LEU A 259 -9.22 20.64 39.83
N TYR A 260 -9.06 19.76 40.81
CA TYR A 260 -9.85 18.53 40.90
C TYR A 260 -11.34 18.78 41.15
N ASN A 261 -11.73 19.98 41.61
CA ASN A 261 -13.12 20.39 41.76
C ASN A 261 -13.70 21.01 40.47
N VAL A 262 -12.88 21.19 39.42
CA VAL A 262 -13.33 21.72 38.13
C VAL A 262 -13.82 20.55 37.28
N THR A 263 -15.12 20.50 37.03
CA THR A 263 -15.78 19.41 36.29
C THR A 263 -15.74 19.58 34.78
N GLY A 264 -15.69 20.82 34.30
CA GLY A 264 -15.68 21.13 32.88
C GLY A 264 -15.65 22.63 32.62
N VAL A 265 -15.52 22.99 31.34
CA VAL A 265 -15.59 24.37 30.84
C VAL A 265 -16.54 24.38 29.65
N SER A 266 -17.48 25.30 29.64
CA SER A 266 -18.39 25.51 28.50
C SER A 266 -17.95 26.73 27.71
N VAL A 267 -17.89 26.62 26.39
CA VAL A 267 -17.48 27.69 25.48
C VAL A 267 -18.56 27.96 24.44
N SER A 268 -18.74 29.23 24.06
CA SER A 268 -19.68 29.59 22.99
C SER A 268 -19.14 29.21 21.61
N TRP A 269 -20.07 28.90 20.70
CA TRP A 269 -19.82 28.58 19.29
C TRP A 269 -19.47 29.82 18.45
N GLU A 270 -20.26 30.90 18.61
CA GLU A 270 -20.14 32.17 17.87
C GLU A 270 -20.09 33.38 18.80
N GLY A 271 -19.40 34.45 18.37
CA GLY A 271 -19.37 35.73 19.10
C GLY A 271 -18.32 35.79 20.23
N PRO A 272 -18.33 36.87 21.05
CA PRO A 272 -17.23 37.22 21.94
C PRO A 272 -16.83 36.06 22.85
N ALA A 273 -15.53 35.96 23.13
CA ALA A 273 -14.89 34.83 23.82
C ALA A 273 -15.37 34.65 25.27
N GLY A 274 -16.60 34.14 25.43
CA GLY A 274 -17.19 33.77 26.70
C GLY A 274 -16.93 32.30 27.02
N CYS A 275 -16.65 32.02 28.28
CA CYS A 275 -16.63 30.68 28.85
C CYS A 275 -17.24 30.68 30.25
N VAL A 276 -17.79 29.54 30.66
CA VAL A 276 -18.36 29.27 32.00
C VAL A 276 -17.63 28.10 32.63
#